data_AF-Q93IL5-F1
#
_entry.id   AF-Q93IL5-F1
#
_cell.length_a   1.000
_cell.length_b   1.000
_cell.length_c   1.000
_cell.angle_alpha   90.00
_cell.angle_beta   90.00
_cell.angle_gamma   90.00
#
_symmetry.space_group_name_H-M   'P 1'
#
loop_
_entity.id
_entity.type
_entity.pdbx_description
1 polymer ?
#
loop_
_entity_poly.entity_id
_entity_poly.type
_entity_poly.pdbx_seq_one_letter_code
_entity_poly.pdbx_strand_id
1 'polypeptide(L)' 'LHVVTGGGGAGLYRTRPPLPWSRALAVAHHALFLEVGREGLLGYALDPQGKLLDRFLIPIRP' A
#
# COMPACT_ATOMS: atom_id res chain seq x y z
N LEU A 1 5.66 -7.58 -8.05
CA LEU A 1 4.97 -6.97 -6.90
C LEU A 1 3.48 -6.99 -7.19
N HIS A 2 2.63 -7.32 -6.21
CA HIS A 2 1.18 -7.22 -6.33
C HIS A 2 0.65 -6.39 -5.16
N VAL A 3 -0.17 -5.39 -5.44
CA VAL A 3 -0.76 -4.48 -4.45
C VAL A 3 -2.27 -4.50 -4.62
N VAL A 4 -3.01 -4.70 -3.52
CA VAL A 4 -4.47 -4.70 -3.50
C VAL A 4 -4.93 -3.42 -2.80
N THR A 5 -5.65 -2.55 -3.53
CA THR A 5 -6.14 -1.26 -3.01
C THR A 5 -7.67 -1.19 -3.08
N GLY A 6 -8.33 -1.84 -2.12
CA GLY A 6 -9.80 -1.89 -2.05
C GLY A 6 -10.44 -0.85 -1.11
N GLY A 7 -9.66 -0.04 -0.40
CA GLY A 7 -10.14 0.84 0.68
C GLY A 7 -10.74 2.17 0.24
N GLY A 8 -11.17 2.32 -1.02
CA GLY A 8 -11.51 3.63 -1.60
C GLY A 8 -12.79 4.30 -1.10
N GLY A 9 -13.66 3.60 -0.35
CA GLY A 9 -14.85 4.24 0.25
C GLY A 9 -16.02 3.31 0.56
N ALA A 10 -16.11 2.14 -0.08
CA ALA A 10 -17.13 1.14 0.29
C ALA A 10 -16.84 0.52 1.67
N GLY A 11 -17.88 0.01 2.33
CA GLY A 11 -17.77 -0.58 3.67
C GLY A 11 -16.65 -1.62 3.79
N LEU A 12 -15.82 -1.48 4.83
CA LEU A 12 -14.73 -2.40 5.10
C LEU A 12 -15.28 -3.74 5.63
N TYR A 13 -14.57 -4.82 5.29
CA TYR A 13 -14.90 -6.17 5.76
C TYR A 13 -13.66 -6.86 6.30
N ARG A 14 -13.86 -7.82 7.19
CA ARG A 14 -12.77 -8.65 7.72
C ARG A 14 -12.13 -9.43 6.57
N THR A 15 -10.81 -9.32 6.45
CA THR A 15 -10.05 -10.11 5.48
C THR A 15 -9.62 -11.44 6.10
N ARG A 16 -9.22 -12.39 5.25
CA ARG A 16 -8.48 -13.57 5.70
C ARG A 16 -7.15 -13.15 6.35
N PRO A 17 -6.56 -13.99 7.21
CA PRO A 17 -5.20 -13.79 7.70
C PRO A 17 -4.20 -13.59 6.53
N PRO A 18 -3.10 -12.86 6.75
CA PRO A 18 -2.09 -12.67 5.71
C PRO A 18 -1.51 -14.01 5.25
N LEU A 19 -1.29 -14.15 3.95
CA LEU A 19 -0.63 -15.31 3.34
C LEU A 19 0.89 -15.25 3.59
N PRO A 20 1.65 -16.36 3.51
CA PRO A 20 3.09 -16.37 3.80
C PRO A 20 3.94 -15.41 2.98
N TRP A 21 3.48 -15.01 1.79
CA TRP A 21 4.15 -14.03 0.92
C TRP A 21 3.59 -12.61 1.05
N SER A 22 2.68 -12.36 2.00
CA SER A 22 2.15 -11.04 2.27
C SER A 22 3.18 -10.24 3.06
N ARG A 23 3.64 -9.12 2.49
CA ARG A 23 4.58 -8.24 3.18
C ARG A 23 3.89 -7.28 4.16
N ALA A 24 2.68 -6.84 3.80
CA ALA A 24 1.86 -5.96 4.60
C ALA A 24 0.38 -6.26 4.37
N LEU A 25 -0.44 -6.01 5.39
CA LEU A 25 -1.90 -6.12 5.34
C LEU A 25 -2.50 -5.02 6.23
N ALA A 26 -3.35 -4.19 5.65
CA ALA A 26 -4.13 -3.18 6.38
C ALA A 26 -5.59 -3.22 5.92
N VAL A 27 -6.52 -3.27 6.88
CA VAL A 27 -7.96 -3.16 6.62
C VAL A 27 -8.39 -1.76 7.06
N ALA A 28 -8.26 -0.81 6.14
CA ALA A 28 -8.55 0.60 6.38
C ALA A 28 -9.05 1.26 5.09
N HIS A 29 -9.77 2.37 5.22
CA HIS A 29 -9.91 3.29 4.10
C HIS A 29 -8.55 3.90 3.80
N HIS A 30 -8.19 4.03 2.52
CA HIS A 30 -6.88 4.53 2.15
C HIS A 30 -6.82 5.01 0.71
N ALA A 31 -5.78 5.78 0.42
CA ALA A 31 -5.31 6.09 -0.92
C ALA A 31 -3.87 5.59 -1.09
N LEU A 32 -3.57 4.99 -2.25
CA LEU A 32 -2.21 4.61 -2.66
C LEU A 32 -1.64 5.70 -3.56
N PHE A 33 -0.41 6.11 -3.26
CA PHE A 33 0.36 7.06 -4.04
C PHE A 33 1.58 6.36 -4.64
N LEU A 34 1.95 6.77 -5.84
CA LEU A 34 3.13 6.30 -6.56
C LEU A 34 3.94 7.51 -7.01
N GLU A 35 5.19 7.56 -6.62
CA GLU A 35 6.12 8.65 -6.92
C GLU A 35 7.36 8.10 -7.61
N VAL A 36 7.68 8.66 -8.78
CA VAL A 36 8.91 8.35 -9.50
C VAL A 36 9.97 9.36 -9.06
N GLY A 37 11.03 8.88 -8.42
CA GLY A 37 12.17 9.67 -7.98
C GLY A 37 13.50 9.18 -8.56
N ARG A 38 14.60 9.82 -8.16
CA ARG A 38 15.95 9.43 -8.59
C ARG A 38 16.36 8.04 -8.11
N GLU A 39 15.85 7.62 -6.96
CA GLU A 39 16.17 6.32 -6.36
C GLU A 39 15.31 5.17 -6.91
N GLY A 40 14.20 5.49 -7.61
CA GLY A 40 13.27 4.51 -8.15
C GLY A 40 11.81 4.90 -7.97
N LEU A 41 10.92 3.90 -7.96
CA LEU A 41 9.48 4.07 -7.75
C LEU A 41 9.16 3.83 -6.27
N LEU A 42 8.77 4.90 -5.57
CA LEU A 42 8.23 4.86 -4.22
C LEU A 42 6.71 4.66 -4.28
N GLY A 43 6.19 3.65 -3.61
CA GLY A 43 4.77 3.50 -3.37
C GLY A 43 4.45 3.56 -1.88
N TYR A 44 3.40 4.29 -1.51
CA TYR A 44 2.96 4.38 -0.12
C TYR A 44 1.45 4.57 -0.01
N ALA A 45 0.85 4.04 1.05
CA ALA A 45 -0.57 4.15 1.32
C ALA A 45 -0.81 4.99 2.57
N LEU A 46 -1.74 5.95 2.48
CA LEU A 46 -2.17 6.78 3.61
C LEU A 46 -3.63 6.48 3.97
N ASP A 47 -3.94 6.50 5.26
CA ASP A 47 -5.32 6.54 5.75
C ASP A 47 -5.93 7.96 5.59
N PRO A 48 -7.22 8.18 5.88
CA PRO A 48 -7.86 9.47 5.70
C PRO A 48 -7.34 10.56 6.65
N GLN A 49 -6.58 10.20 7.68
CA GLN A 49 -5.91 11.14 8.59
C GLN A 49 -4.49 11.48 8.10
N GLY A 50 -4.05 10.91 6.97
CA GLY A 50 -2.72 11.10 6.42
C GLY A 50 -1.66 10.21 7.07
N LYS A 51 -2.04 9.23 7.89
CA LYS A 51 -1.10 8.31 8.52
C LYS A 51 -0.65 7.25 7.52
N LEU A 52 0.66 6.99 7.50
CA LEU A 52 1.26 5.95 6.68
C LEU A 52 0.83 4.55 7.15
N LEU A 53 0.29 3.76 6.22
CA LEU A 53 -0.09 2.37 6.45
C LEU A 53 1.01 1.39 6.04
N ASP A 54 1.58 1.55 4.85
CA ASP A 54 2.76 0.81 4.36
C ASP A 54 3.47 1.61 3.25
N ARG A 55 4.73 1.26 2.97
CA ARG A 55 5.51 1.79 1.85
C ARG A 55 6.46 0.77 1.26
N PHE A 56 6.72 0.83 -0.04
CA PHE A 56 7.74 0.05 -0.72
C PHE A 56 8.55 0.93 -1.69
N LEU A 57 9.81 0.55 -1.93
CA LEU A 57 10.66 1.14 -2.95
C LEU A 57 11.03 0.04 -3.96
N ILE A 58 10.76 0.31 -5.23
CA ILE A 58 11.36 -0.46 -6.34
C ILE A 58 12.53 0.38 -6.83
N PRO A 59 13.79 0.00 -6.50
CA PRO A 59 14.93 0.79 -6.90
C PRO A 59 15.06 0.78 -8.42
N ILE A 60 15.47 1.91 -8.99
CA ILE A 60 16.03 1.92 -10.34
C ILE A 60 17.28 1.04 -10.29
N ARG A 61 17.29 -0.04 -11.08
CA ARG A 61 18.52 -0.78 -11.30
C ARG A 61 19.44 0.11 -12.14
N PRO A 62 20.76 0.18 -11.84
CA PRO A 62 21.71 0.69 -12.82
C PRO A 62 21.67 -0.13 -14.11
#